data_AF-A0A1H2PUR1-F1
#
_entry.id   AF-A0A1H2PUR1-F1
#
_cell.length_a   1.000
_cell.length_b   1.000
_cell.length_c   1.000
_cell.angle_alpha   90.00
_cell.angle_beta   90.00
_cell.angle_gamma   90.00
#
_symmetry.space_group_name_H-M   'P 1'
#
loop_
_entity.id
_entity.type
_entity.pdbx_description
1 polymer ?
#
loop_
_entity_poly.entity_id
_entity_poly.type
_entity_poly.pdbx_seq_one_letter_code
_entity_poly.pdbx_strand_id
1 'polypeptide(L)'
;MSAALQPGDVTALILAGGAGTRMGGCDKGLALLDGRPLIEHVVQRVRPQAGALVISANRNLDRYRRYASRVVTDTVLPDAAPGAAPIYDGPLAGMLAGLRAIGDTRWLLCAPCDTPFLPLDLAARLHAGLGDASIAVATTRDEADDERVHPLCALLRGSALAALADDLARYMADGGRRVRSWQQRHNAVTVAFGERRSFYNANDRDALDRAAHRLASPGPGPD
;
A
#
# COMPACT_ATOMS: atom_id res chain seq x y z
N MET A 1 -18.56 5.27 -21.65
CA MET A 1 -18.08 3.98 -21.10
C MET A 1 -16.62 4.17 -20.74
N SER A 2 -16.25 4.06 -19.45
CA SER A 2 -14.82 4.07 -19.08
C SER A 2 -14.19 2.79 -19.64
N ALA A 3 -13.07 2.90 -20.34
CA ALA A 3 -12.36 1.73 -20.86
C ALA A 3 -11.95 0.80 -19.70
N ALA A 4 -11.97 -0.51 -19.94
CA ALA A 4 -11.53 -1.49 -18.95
C ALA A 4 -10.08 -1.21 -18.53
N LEU A 5 -9.83 -1.22 -17.22
CA LEU A 5 -8.50 -0.98 -16.66
C LEU A 5 -7.52 -2.04 -17.18
N GLN A 6 -6.49 -1.61 -17.90
CA GLN A 6 -5.44 -2.51 -18.36
C GLN A 6 -4.28 -2.52 -17.36
N PRO A 7 -3.66 -3.67 -17.07
CA PRO A 7 -2.48 -3.71 -16.19
C PRO A 7 -1.38 -2.75 -16.64
N GLY A 8 -1.16 -2.59 -17.94
CA GLY A 8 -0.16 -1.65 -18.50
C GLY A 8 -0.38 -0.19 -18.14
N ASP A 9 -1.62 0.21 -17.80
CA ASP A 9 -1.97 1.57 -17.38
C ASP A 9 -1.71 1.80 -15.87
N VAL A 10 -1.39 0.75 -15.13
CA VAL A 10 -1.26 0.76 -13.67
C VAL A 10 0.20 0.56 -13.27
N THR A 11 0.70 1.46 -12.43
CA THR A 11 1.91 1.24 -11.65
C THR A 11 1.51 0.89 -10.22
N ALA A 12 2.07 -0.19 -9.68
CA ALA A 12 1.90 -0.54 -8.29
C ALA A 12 3.01 0.06 -7.41
N LEU A 13 2.63 0.54 -6.23
CA LEU A 13 3.53 0.94 -5.16
C LEU A 13 3.25 0.07 -3.93
N ILE A 14 4.21 -0.79 -3.58
CA ILE A 14 4.14 -1.56 -2.34
C ILE A 14 4.95 -0.87 -1.25
N LEU A 15 4.30 -0.59 -0.12
CA LEU A 15 4.91 0.04 1.04
C LEU A 15 5.51 -1.04 1.95
N ALA A 16 6.83 -1.18 1.90
CA ALA A 16 7.64 -2.10 2.70
C ALA A 16 8.56 -1.39 3.70
N GLY A 17 8.40 -0.07 3.87
CA GLY A 17 9.12 0.76 4.83
C GLY A 17 8.46 0.81 6.22
N GLY A 18 9.26 1.21 7.22
CA GLY A 18 8.86 1.38 8.62
C GLY A 18 9.90 0.83 9.60
N ALA A 19 10.00 1.42 10.79
CA ALA A 19 11.04 1.10 11.78
C ALA A 19 11.05 -0.36 12.30
N GLY A 20 10.03 -1.18 12.01
CA GLY A 20 10.02 -2.60 12.43
C GLY A 20 10.03 -2.82 13.95
N THR A 21 9.72 -1.77 14.71
CA THR A 21 9.80 -1.76 16.18
C THR A 21 8.93 -2.81 16.85
N ARG A 22 7.81 -3.19 16.21
CA ARG A 22 6.88 -4.22 16.71
C ARG A 22 7.26 -5.66 16.36
N MET A 23 8.27 -5.85 15.50
CA MET A 23 8.75 -7.17 15.05
C MET A 23 10.19 -7.44 15.52
N GLY A 24 10.58 -6.88 16.68
CA GLY A 24 11.93 -7.06 17.22
C GLY A 24 13.04 -6.51 16.30
N GLY A 25 12.74 -5.50 15.48
CA GLY A 25 13.67 -4.96 14.50
C GLY A 25 13.72 -5.73 13.18
N CYS A 26 12.98 -6.83 13.02
CA CYS A 26 12.89 -7.52 11.73
C CYS A 26 12.19 -6.68 10.67
N ASP A 27 12.66 -6.84 9.44
CA ASP A 27 12.02 -6.25 8.26
C ASP A 27 10.73 -7.00 7.95
N LYS A 28 9.61 -6.30 8.13
CA LYS A 28 8.29 -6.89 8.07
C LYS A 28 7.98 -7.49 6.71
N GLY A 29 8.30 -6.80 5.62
CA GLY A 29 8.07 -7.33 4.27
C GLY A 29 8.87 -8.60 4.01
N LEU A 30 9.94 -8.84 4.78
CA LEU A 30 10.81 -10.01 4.68
C LEU A 30 10.55 -11.07 5.76
N ALA A 31 9.57 -10.84 6.65
CA ALA A 31 9.08 -11.86 7.55
C ALA A 31 8.46 -13.01 6.74
N LEU A 32 8.68 -14.23 7.20
CA LEU A 32 8.26 -15.43 6.47
C LEU A 32 6.83 -15.81 6.83
N LEU A 33 6.02 -16.00 5.81
CA LEU A 33 4.72 -16.65 5.85
C LEU A 33 4.82 -17.90 4.98
N ASP A 34 4.70 -19.08 5.59
CA ASP A 34 4.80 -20.37 4.90
C ASP A 34 6.10 -20.48 4.08
N GLY A 35 7.24 -20.20 4.74
CA GLY A 35 8.57 -20.25 4.14
C GLY A 35 8.91 -19.13 3.16
N ARG A 36 7.95 -18.27 2.77
CA ARG A 36 8.13 -17.20 1.78
C ARG A 36 7.99 -15.81 2.40
N PRO A 37 8.78 -14.80 1.98
CA PRO A 37 8.63 -13.42 2.43
C PRO A 37 7.22 -12.86 2.20
N LEU A 38 6.64 -12.12 3.17
CA LEU A 38 5.33 -11.46 3.00
C LEU A 38 5.23 -10.64 1.71
N ILE A 39 6.30 -9.92 1.36
CA ILE A 39 6.35 -9.13 0.11
C ILE A 39 6.13 -9.99 -1.13
N GLU A 40 6.59 -11.24 -1.14
CA GLU A 40 6.43 -12.15 -2.27
C GLU A 40 4.94 -12.49 -2.46
N HIS A 41 4.21 -12.76 -1.38
CA HIS A 41 2.77 -13.00 -1.42
C HIS A 41 2.02 -11.78 -1.97
N VAL A 42 2.34 -10.57 -1.49
CA VAL A 42 1.71 -9.33 -1.97
C VAL A 42 2.03 -9.08 -3.45
N VAL A 43 3.28 -9.28 -3.87
CA VAL A 43 3.71 -9.13 -5.27
C VAL A 43 2.95 -10.11 -6.17
N GLN A 44 2.76 -11.36 -5.75
CA GLN A 44 1.96 -12.33 -6.51
C GLN A 44 0.51 -11.89 -6.73
N ARG A 45 -0.08 -11.16 -5.77
CA ARG A 45 -1.44 -10.62 -5.90
C ARG A 45 -1.51 -9.36 -6.77
N VAL A 46 -0.49 -8.51 -6.68
CA VAL A 46 -0.47 -7.18 -7.32
C VAL A 46 0.02 -7.22 -8.77
N ARG A 47 1.01 -8.07 -9.08
CA ARG A 47 1.67 -8.13 -10.39
C ARG A 47 0.73 -8.39 -11.58
N PRO A 48 -0.32 -9.21 -11.49
CA PRO A 48 -1.28 -9.37 -12.58
C PRO A 48 -2.10 -8.10 -12.89
N GLN A 49 -2.13 -7.15 -11.96
CA GLN A 49 -2.95 -5.93 -12.03
C GLN A 49 -2.15 -4.68 -12.42
N ALA A 50 -0.82 -4.78 -12.55
CA ALA A 50 0.07 -3.66 -12.80
C ALA A 50 1.22 -4.01 -13.73
N GLY A 51 1.47 -3.15 -14.73
CA GLY A 51 2.55 -3.31 -15.71
C GLY A 51 3.92 -2.95 -15.16
N ALA A 52 3.96 -2.11 -14.11
CA ALA A 52 5.17 -1.77 -13.38
C ALA A 52 4.95 -1.89 -11.87
N LEU A 53 6.00 -2.24 -11.12
CA LEU A 53 5.95 -2.41 -9.68
C LEU A 53 7.13 -1.70 -9.02
N VAL A 54 6.82 -0.78 -8.12
CA VAL A 54 7.75 -0.02 -7.29
C VAL A 54 7.59 -0.46 -5.83
N ILE A 55 8.69 -0.62 -5.11
CA ILE A 55 8.68 -0.88 -3.67
C ILE A 55 9.29 0.31 -2.95
N SER A 56 8.58 0.84 -1.94
CA SER A 56 9.17 1.78 -0.98
C SER A 56 9.74 1.00 0.20
N ALA A 57 11.05 1.07 0.40
CA ALA A 57 11.75 0.39 1.49
C ALA A 57 13.02 1.15 1.91
N ASN A 58 13.39 1.07 3.19
CA ASN A 58 14.53 1.81 3.75
C ASN A 58 15.70 0.92 4.16
N ARG A 59 15.55 -0.40 4.01
CA ARG A 59 16.51 -1.43 4.40
C ARG A 59 16.35 -2.64 3.49
N ASN A 60 17.37 -3.51 3.48
CA ASN A 60 17.37 -4.73 2.66
C ASN A 60 17.08 -4.48 1.16
N LEU A 61 17.56 -3.35 0.63
CA LEU A 61 17.21 -2.87 -0.70
C LEU A 61 17.52 -3.90 -1.79
N ASP A 62 18.64 -4.61 -1.69
CA ASP A 62 19.02 -5.68 -2.63
C ASP A 62 18.05 -6.86 -2.64
N ARG A 63 17.42 -7.16 -1.49
CA ARG A 63 16.37 -8.19 -1.43
C ARG A 63 15.11 -7.68 -2.12
N TYR A 64 14.73 -6.43 -1.89
CA TYR A 64 13.53 -5.83 -2.51
C TYR A 64 13.66 -5.63 -4.02
N ARG A 65 14.86 -5.34 -4.53
CA ARG A 65 15.15 -5.21 -5.98
C ARG A 65 14.82 -6.47 -6.77
N ARG A 66 14.73 -7.64 -6.12
CA ARG A 66 14.35 -8.90 -6.76
C ARG A 66 12.86 -8.96 -7.14
N TYR A 67 12.03 -8.14 -6.52
CA TYR A 67 10.57 -8.19 -6.69
C TYR A 67 9.99 -7.05 -7.52
N ALA A 68 10.75 -5.98 -7.72
CA ALA A 68 10.27 -4.71 -8.28
C ALA A 68 11.18 -4.20 -9.39
N SER A 69 10.61 -3.44 -10.34
CA SER A 69 11.42 -2.74 -11.34
C SER A 69 12.20 -1.57 -10.72
N ARG A 70 11.72 -1.03 -9.59
CA ARG A 70 12.39 0.03 -8.85
C ARG A 70 12.15 -0.11 -7.35
N VAL A 71 13.19 0.16 -6.56
CA VAL A 71 13.08 0.35 -5.12
C VAL A 71 13.39 1.81 -4.81
N VAL A 72 12.51 2.44 -4.04
CA VAL A 72 12.65 3.83 -3.60
C VAL A 72 12.80 3.84 -2.08
N THR A 73 13.62 4.74 -1.57
CA THR A 73 13.77 4.99 -0.14
C THR A 73 12.97 6.23 0.19
N ASP A 74 12.26 6.23 1.30
CA ASP A 74 11.75 7.49 1.81
C ASP A 74 12.91 8.37 2.28
N THR A 75 12.81 9.67 2.00
CA THR A 75 13.88 10.60 2.31
C THR A 75 13.75 10.97 3.79
N VAL A 76 14.58 10.35 4.64
CA VAL A 76 15.04 11.04 5.85
C VAL A 76 15.99 12.13 5.35
N LEU A 77 15.57 13.40 5.40
CA LEU A 77 16.48 14.49 5.08
C LEU A 77 17.65 14.45 6.08
N PRO A 78 18.91 14.34 5.65
CA PRO A 78 20.06 14.18 6.54
C PRO A 78 20.33 15.39 7.45
N ASP A 79 19.75 16.55 7.13
CA ASP A 79 20.13 17.84 7.73
C ASP A 79 19.06 18.38 8.69
N ALA A 80 18.80 17.63 9.76
CA ALA A 80 18.21 18.21 10.95
C ALA A 80 19.25 19.15 11.60
N ALA A 81 19.09 20.47 11.46
CA ALA A 81 19.85 21.42 12.27
C ALA A 81 19.65 21.12 13.78
N PRO A 82 20.64 21.36 14.66
CA PRO A 82 20.50 21.13 16.09
C PRO A 82 19.29 21.89 16.66
N GLY A 83 18.21 21.18 16.98
CA GLY A 83 16.97 21.75 17.54
C GLY A 83 15.71 21.68 16.66
N ALA A 84 15.76 21.18 15.41
CA ALA A 84 14.57 20.98 14.57
C ALA A 84 14.41 19.51 14.14
N ALA A 85 13.18 19.00 14.11
CA ALA A 85 12.88 17.61 13.76
C ALA A 85 12.63 17.42 12.25
N PRO A 86 13.34 16.48 11.58
CA PRO A 86 12.77 15.75 10.46
C PRO A 86 13.07 14.24 10.60
N ILE A 87 12.08 13.52 11.13
CA ILE A 87 11.99 12.07 10.94
C ILE A 87 10.55 11.78 10.50
N TYR A 88 10.37 11.52 9.22
CA TYR A 88 9.11 10.97 8.73
C TYR A 88 9.27 9.46 8.64
N ASP A 89 8.90 8.77 9.72
CA ASP A 89 8.69 7.34 9.70
C ASP A 89 7.21 7.04 9.43
N GLY A 90 6.96 5.98 8.67
CA GLY A 90 5.62 5.45 8.43
C GLY A 90 5.08 5.66 7.01
N PRO A 91 3.84 5.19 6.76
CA PRO A 91 3.34 4.98 5.41
C PRO A 91 3.28 6.23 4.53
N LEU A 92 3.09 7.42 5.12
CA LEU A 92 3.05 8.67 4.36
C LEU A 92 4.39 9.00 3.69
N ALA A 93 5.51 8.73 4.36
CA ALA A 93 6.84 8.97 3.80
C ALA A 93 7.10 8.08 2.59
N GLY A 94 6.75 6.79 2.71
CA GLY A 94 6.84 5.85 1.59
C GLY A 94 5.88 6.17 0.44
N MET A 95 4.67 6.64 0.75
CA MET A 95 3.73 7.12 -0.28
C MET A 95 4.31 8.34 -1.01
N LEU A 96 4.85 9.32 -0.30
CA LEU A 96 5.46 10.51 -0.90
C LEU A 96 6.66 10.14 -1.78
N ALA A 97 7.52 9.24 -1.31
CA ALA A 97 8.66 8.75 -2.09
C ALA A 97 8.22 8.07 -3.38
N GLY A 98 7.21 7.21 -3.31
CA GLY A 98 6.61 6.57 -4.48
C GLY A 98 5.98 7.58 -5.44
N LEU A 99 5.14 8.49 -4.94
CA LEU A 99 4.50 9.54 -5.74
C LEU A 99 5.49 10.42 -6.49
N ARG A 100 6.65 10.74 -5.89
CA ARG A 100 7.71 11.53 -6.54
C ARG A 100 8.57 10.75 -7.52
N ALA A 101 8.68 9.43 -7.33
CA ALA A 101 9.56 8.59 -8.13
C ALA A 101 8.86 7.99 -9.35
N ILE A 102 7.55 7.78 -9.27
CA ILE A 102 6.73 7.23 -10.34
C ILE A 102 6.55 8.30 -11.40
N GLY A 103 6.93 7.96 -12.64
CA GLY A 103 6.79 8.84 -13.79
C GLY A 103 5.36 8.82 -14.33
N ASP A 104 5.23 8.90 -15.66
CA ASP A 104 3.92 8.83 -16.30
C ASP A 104 3.25 7.47 -16.05
N THR A 105 2.07 7.53 -15.45
CA THR A 105 1.22 6.38 -15.19
C THR A 105 -0.21 6.86 -15.14
N ARG A 106 -1.14 6.08 -15.68
CA ARG A 106 -2.55 6.47 -15.67
C ARG A 106 -3.17 6.24 -14.30
N TRP A 107 -2.68 5.23 -13.57
CA TRP A 107 -3.18 4.85 -12.27
C TRP A 107 -2.06 4.35 -11.36
N LEU A 108 -2.08 4.78 -10.11
CA LEU A 108 -1.20 4.27 -9.07
C LEU A 108 -1.98 3.39 -8.10
N LEU A 109 -1.66 2.10 -8.05
CA LEU A 109 -2.17 1.19 -7.04
C LEU A 109 -1.22 1.14 -5.84
N CYS A 110 -1.67 1.61 -4.68
CA CYS A 110 -0.96 1.45 -3.42
C CYS A 110 -1.40 0.16 -2.70
N ALA A 111 -0.43 -0.53 -2.10
CA ALA A 111 -0.66 -1.69 -1.24
C ALA A 111 0.39 -1.74 -0.10
N PRO A 112 0.06 -2.23 1.10
CA PRO A 112 1.06 -2.49 2.12
C PRO A 112 1.69 -3.88 1.92
N CYS A 113 2.95 -4.05 2.32
CA CYS A 113 3.68 -5.33 2.17
C CYS A 113 3.18 -6.48 3.07
N ASP A 114 2.15 -6.23 3.88
CA ASP A 114 1.71 -7.09 4.98
C ASP A 114 0.30 -7.66 4.81
N THR A 115 -0.27 -7.50 3.62
CA THR A 115 -1.60 -8.00 3.26
C THR A 115 -1.48 -9.13 2.22
N PRO A 116 -1.01 -10.33 2.62
CA PRO A 116 -0.66 -11.41 1.68
C PRO A 116 -1.84 -11.95 0.87
N PHE A 117 -3.08 -11.64 1.28
CA PHE A 117 -4.31 -12.17 0.69
C PHE A 117 -5.05 -11.17 -0.19
N LEU A 118 -4.42 -10.06 -0.60
CA LEU A 118 -5.09 -9.03 -1.41
C LEU A 118 -5.83 -9.65 -2.60
N PRO A 119 -7.02 -9.11 -2.93
CA PRO A 119 -7.81 -9.65 -4.02
C PRO A 119 -7.12 -9.37 -5.36
N LEU A 120 -7.27 -10.31 -6.31
CA LEU A 120 -6.66 -10.23 -7.64
C LEU A 120 -7.35 -9.21 -8.56
N ASP A 121 -8.47 -8.64 -8.12
CA ASP A 121 -9.26 -7.62 -8.82
C ASP A 121 -9.28 -6.27 -8.07
N LEU A 122 -8.38 -6.08 -7.08
CA LEU A 122 -8.28 -4.87 -6.26
C LEU A 122 -8.30 -3.59 -7.10
N ALA A 123 -7.41 -3.50 -8.10
CA ALA A 123 -7.28 -2.33 -8.97
C ALA A 123 -8.54 -2.11 -9.80
N ALA A 124 -9.07 -3.17 -10.40
CA ALA A 124 -10.26 -3.11 -11.25
C ALA A 124 -11.49 -2.62 -10.47
N ARG A 125 -11.69 -3.14 -9.25
CA ARG A 125 -12.79 -2.73 -8.37
C ARG A 125 -12.65 -1.30 -7.86
N LEU A 126 -11.44 -0.92 -7.44
CA LEU A 126 -11.17 0.47 -7.03
C LEU A 126 -11.40 1.44 -8.19
N HIS A 127 -10.96 1.10 -9.41
CA HIS A 127 -11.19 1.89 -10.61
C HIS A 127 -12.68 2.03 -10.93
N ALA A 128 -13.44 0.93 -10.85
CA ALA A 128 -14.88 0.95 -11.09
C ALA A 128 -15.64 1.87 -10.11
N GLY A 129 -15.21 1.93 -8.86
CA GLY A 129 -15.79 2.80 -7.82
C GLY A 129 -15.23 4.22 -7.78
N LEU A 130 -14.18 4.55 -8.54
CA LEU A 130 -13.48 5.83 -8.44
C LEU A 130 -14.31 7.01 -8.96
N GLY A 131 -15.10 6.82 -10.03
CA GLY A 131 -15.81 7.91 -10.71
C GLY A 131 -14.84 9.03 -11.15
N ASP A 132 -15.14 10.27 -10.76
CA ASP A 132 -14.31 11.45 -11.04
C ASP A 132 -13.32 11.79 -9.91
N ALA A 133 -13.30 11.00 -8.83
CA ALA A 133 -12.39 11.24 -7.71
C ALA A 133 -10.92 11.02 -8.10
N SER A 134 -10.04 11.58 -7.28
CA SER A 134 -8.59 11.40 -7.39
C SER A 134 -8.08 10.16 -6.67
N ILE A 135 -8.83 9.68 -5.67
CA ILE A 135 -8.44 8.56 -4.81
C ILE A 135 -9.65 7.67 -4.55
N ALA A 136 -9.51 6.36 -4.75
CA ALA A 136 -10.43 5.34 -4.25
C ALA A 136 -9.71 4.51 -3.18
N VAL A 137 -10.37 4.25 -2.05
CA VAL A 137 -9.81 3.51 -0.91
C VAL A 137 -10.67 2.29 -0.62
N ALA A 138 -10.05 1.13 -0.45
CA ALA A 138 -10.78 -0.09 -0.11
C ALA A 138 -11.36 0.01 1.31
N THR A 139 -12.61 -0.43 1.45
CA THR A 139 -13.24 -0.68 2.75
C THR A 139 -13.73 -2.10 2.82
N THR A 140 -13.75 -2.66 4.02
CA THR A 140 -14.46 -3.89 4.33
C THR A 140 -15.40 -3.59 5.49
N ARG A 141 -16.30 -4.51 5.83
CA ARG A 141 -17.05 -4.40 7.09
C ARG A 141 -16.36 -5.22 8.19
N ASP A 142 -16.74 -5.16 9.46
CA ASP A 142 -16.29 -6.07 10.53
C ASP A 142 -17.47 -6.86 11.16
N GLU A 143 -17.23 -7.77 12.10
CA GLU A 143 -18.28 -8.69 12.56
C GLU A 143 -19.52 -7.97 13.13
N ALA A 144 -19.35 -6.72 13.58
CA ALA A 144 -20.43 -5.84 14.03
C ALA A 144 -21.08 -5.03 12.88
N ASP A 145 -20.74 -5.35 11.63
CA ASP A 145 -21.10 -4.65 10.39
C ASP A 145 -20.50 -3.24 10.25
N ASP A 146 -19.52 -2.88 11.09
CA ASP A 146 -18.88 -1.57 11.05
C ASP A 146 -17.90 -1.45 9.87
N GLU A 147 -17.86 -0.27 9.23
CA GLU A 147 -16.94 -0.03 8.13
C GLU A 147 -15.49 0.09 8.64
N ARG A 148 -14.63 -0.77 8.10
CA ARG A 148 -13.18 -0.72 8.25
C ARG A 148 -12.54 -0.21 6.98
N VAL A 149 -11.88 0.94 7.08
CA VAL A 149 -11.10 1.53 5.98
C VAL A 149 -9.70 0.91 5.92
N HIS A 150 -9.19 0.68 4.71
CA HIS A 150 -7.83 0.21 4.43
C HIS A 150 -7.05 1.28 3.66
N PRO A 151 -6.52 2.33 4.32
CA PRO A 151 -5.97 3.52 3.65
C PRO A 151 -4.81 3.23 2.69
N LEU A 152 -4.08 2.14 2.92
CA LEU A 152 -2.93 1.74 2.10
C LEU A 152 -3.32 0.85 0.93
N CYS A 153 -4.58 0.41 0.83
CA CYS A 153 -5.13 -0.31 -0.31
C CYS A 153 -5.98 0.67 -1.12
N ALA A 154 -5.32 1.45 -1.98
CA ALA A 154 -5.94 2.59 -2.65
C ALA A 154 -5.47 2.71 -4.11
N LEU A 155 -6.34 3.24 -4.96
CA LEU A 155 -6.03 3.59 -6.35
C LEU A 155 -6.06 5.10 -6.49
N LEU A 156 -4.97 5.68 -7.00
CA LEU A 156 -4.82 7.11 -7.22
C LEU A 156 -4.80 7.40 -8.73
N ARG A 157 -5.44 8.49 -9.14
CA ARG A 157 -5.46 8.95 -10.53
C ARG A 157 -4.13 9.55 -10.94
N GLY A 158 -3.58 9.07 -12.06
CA GLY A 158 -2.32 9.52 -12.66
C GLY A 158 -2.20 11.03 -12.80
N SER A 159 -3.23 11.64 -13.39
CA SER A 159 -3.29 13.09 -13.61
C SER A 159 -3.31 13.94 -12.33
N ALA A 160 -3.56 13.33 -11.16
CA ALA A 160 -3.57 14.01 -9.87
C ALA A 160 -2.28 13.76 -9.06
N LEU A 161 -1.40 12.83 -9.46
CA LEU A 161 -0.29 12.37 -8.61
C LEU A 161 0.68 13.49 -8.20
N ALA A 162 1.01 14.41 -9.11
CA ALA A 162 1.90 15.53 -8.80
C ALA A 162 1.29 16.45 -7.71
N ALA A 163 0.04 16.87 -7.89
CA ALA A 163 -0.67 17.70 -6.90
C ALA A 163 -0.86 16.97 -5.56
N LEU A 164 -1.13 15.67 -5.59
CA LEU A 164 -1.21 14.82 -4.41
C LEU A 164 0.13 14.74 -3.67
N ALA A 165 1.25 14.60 -4.39
CA ALA A 165 2.59 14.59 -3.82
C ALA A 165 2.91 15.91 -3.09
N ASP A 166 2.59 17.04 -3.73
CA ASP A 166 2.86 18.37 -3.17
C ASP A 166 1.99 18.67 -1.95
N ASP A 167 0.70 18.30 -1.97
CA ASP A 167 -0.14 18.41 -0.78
C ASP A 167 0.29 17.46 0.33
N LEU A 168 0.71 16.23 0.00
CA LEU A 168 1.20 15.28 1.00
C LEU A 168 2.45 15.80 1.71
N ALA A 169 3.39 16.37 0.95
CA ALA A 169 4.59 16.98 1.52
C ALA A 169 4.24 18.11 2.51
N ARG A 170 3.32 19.01 2.13
CA ARG A 170 2.83 20.09 3.02
C ARG A 170 2.12 19.53 4.24
N TYR A 171 1.19 18.60 4.05
CA TYR A 171 0.46 17.95 5.14
C TYR A 171 1.41 17.33 6.17
N MET A 172 2.49 16.68 5.73
CA MET A 172 3.50 16.10 6.62
C MET A 172 4.30 17.17 7.37
N ALA A 173 4.69 18.25 6.67
CA ALA A 173 5.40 19.39 7.26
C ALA A 173 4.56 20.10 8.34
N ASP A 174 3.25 20.18 8.15
CA ASP A 174 2.28 20.74 9.11
C ASP A 174 1.98 19.79 10.29
N GLY A 175 2.73 18.70 10.45
CA GLY A 175 2.56 17.75 11.55
C GLY A 175 1.55 16.63 11.27
N GLY A 176 1.01 16.54 10.06
CA GLY A 176 0.14 15.46 9.62
C GLY A 176 0.82 14.09 9.66
N ARG A 177 0.12 13.07 10.18
CA ARG A 177 0.66 11.71 10.36
C ARG A 177 -0.27 10.59 9.90
N ARG A 178 -1.55 10.89 9.58
CA ARG A 178 -2.57 9.87 9.28
C ARG A 178 -2.91 9.86 7.79
N VAL A 179 -2.70 8.70 7.14
CA VAL A 179 -3.00 8.50 5.71
C VAL A 179 -4.45 8.83 5.38
N ARG A 180 -5.40 8.29 6.15
CA ARG A 180 -6.83 8.53 5.95
C ARG A 180 -7.18 10.02 6.00
N SER A 181 -6.62 10.75 6.98
CA SER A 181 -6.86 12.18 7.14
C SER A 181 -6.32 12.99 5.96
N TRP A 182 -5.19 12.57 5.38
CA TRP A 182 -4.68 13.17 4.15
C TRP A 182 -5.59 12.85 2.94
N GLN A 183 -5.97 11.59 2.74
CA GLN A 183 -6.84 11.17 1.63
C GLN A 183 -8.19 11.92 1.61
N GLN A 184 -8.78 12.15 2.79
CA GLN A 184 -10.04 12.88 2.93
C GLN A 184 -9.98 14.33 2.41
N ARG A 185 -8.79 14.92 2.26
CA ARG A 185 -8.61 16.26 1.67
C ARG A 185 -8.80 16.30 0.15
N HIS A 186 -8.80 15.14 -0.51
CA HIS A 186 -8.71 14.99 -1.97
C HIS A 186 -9.93 14.31 -2.59
N ASN A 187 -11.11 14.51 -1.99
CA ASN A 187 -12.37 13.89 -2.41
C ASN A 187 -12.25 12.35 -2.55
N ALA A 188 -11.52 11.72 -1.62
CA ALA A 188 -11.35 10.28 -1.66
C ALA A 188 -12.71 9.57 -1.48
N VAL A 189 -12.99 8.62 -2.36
CA VAL A 189 -14.16 7.75 -2.28
C VAL A 189 -13.78 6.41 -1.66
N THR A 190 -14.75 5.75 -1.03
CA THR A 190 -14.58 4.40 -0.49
C THR A 190 -15.21 3.38 -1.43
N VAL A 191 -14.58 2.21 -1.55
CA VAL A 191 -15.07 1.09 -2.36
C VAL A 191 -15.14 -0.15 -1.49
N ALA A 192 -16.35 -0.69 -1.34
CA ALA A 192 -16.59 -1.83 -0.47
C ALA A 192 -16.10 -3.16 -1.07
N PHE A 193 -15.45 -3.96 -0.24
CA PHE A 193 -15.03 -5.33 -0.48
C PHE A 193 -15.70 -6.27 0.54
N GLY A 194 -16.40 -7.29 0.05
CA GLY A 194 -17.09 -8.26 0.92
C GLY A 194 -16.14 -9.20 1.63
N GLU A 195 -15.04 -9.58 0.98
CA GLU A 195 -14.09 -10.56 1.50
C GLU A 195 -13.05 -9.91 2.42
N ARG A 196 -13.41 -9.77 3.71
CA ARG A 196 -12.53 -9.18 4.74
C ARG A 196 -11.20 -9.90 4.90
N ARG A 197 -11.20 -11.22 4.68
CA ARG A 197 -10.02 -12.08 4.79
C ARG A 197 -8.90 -11.62 3.84
N SER A 198 -9.27 -11.05 2.70
CA SER A 198 -8.35 -10.55 1.67
C SER A 198 -7.56 -9.33 2.12
N PHE A 199 -8.02 -8.61 3.14
CA PHE A 199 -7.37 -7.42 3.70
C PHE A 199 -6.72 -7.68 5.06
N TYR A 200 -6.48 -8.95 5.40
CA TYR A 200 -5.85 -9.29 6.66
C TYR A 200 -4.40 -8.81 6.73
N ASN A 201 -4.06 -8.14 7.83
CA ASN A 201 -2.72 -7.65 8.08
C ASN A 201 -1.92 -8.66 8.93
N ALA A 202 -0.86 -9.22 8.37
CA ALA A 202 0.12 -10.03 9.07
C ALA A 202 1.19 -9.12 9.72
N ASN A 203 0.81 -8.38 10.78
CA ASN A 203 1.66 -7.34 11.40
C ASN A 203 2.56 -7.75 12.55
N ASP A 204 2.27 -8.88 13.17
CA ASP A 204 3.02 -9.43 14.28
C ASP A 204 3.16 -10.95 14.12
N ARG A 205 3.89 -11.58 15.04
CA ARG A 205 4.13 -13.03 15.03
C ARG A 205 2.83 -13.81 15.09
N ASP A 206 1.93 -13.46 16.01
CA ASP A 206 0.63 -14.12 16.14
C ASP A 206 -0.20 -13.97 14.86
N ALA A 207 -0.11 -12.81 14.20
CA ALA A 207 -0.81 -12.55 12.96
C ALA A 207 -0.26 -13.39 11.80
N LEU A 208 1.06 -13.57 11.73
CA LEU A 208 1.72 -14.46 10.78
C LEU A 208 1.31 -15.92 11.02
N ASP A 209 1.30 -16.37 12.26
CA ASP A 209 0.90 -17.74 12.60
C ASP A 209 -0.57 -17.96 12.19
N ARG A 210 -1.47 -17.02 12.50
CA ARG A 210 -2.87 -17.06 12.01
C ARG A 210 -2.98 -17.01 10.49
N ALA A 211 -2.10 -16.27 9.79
CA ALA A 211 -2.08 -16.26 8.33
C ALA A 211 -1.65 -17.61 7.75
N ALA A 212 -0.67 -18.28 8.37
CA ALA A 212 -0.22 -19.60 7.93
C ALA A 212 -1.35 -20.64 8.02
N HIS A 213 -2.13 -20.61 9.11
CA HIS A 213 -3.31 -21.47 9.26
C HIS A 213 -4.36 -21.22 8.14
N ARG A 214 -4.48 -19.98 7.64
CA ARG A 214 -5.40 -19.67 6.53
C ARG A 214 -4.92 -20.16 5.18
N LEU A 215 -3.61 -20.21 4.95
CA LEU A 215 -3.06 -20.84 3.75
C LEU A 215 -3.34 -22.35 3.74
N ALA A 216 -3.24 -23.00 4.90
CA ALA A 216 -3.53 -24.42 5.07
C ALA A 216 -5.02 -24.78 5.00
N SER A 217 -5.92 -23.80 5.18
CA SER A 217 -7.36 -23.96 5.10
C SER A 217 -7.95 -22.87 4.20
N PRO A 218 -7.83 -23.01 2.86
CA PRO A 218 -8.52 -22.11 1.96
C PRO A 218 -10.01 -22.17 2.35
N GLY A 219 -10.59 -21.02 2.70
CA GLY A 219 -12.04 -20.94 2.88
C GLY A 219 -12.74 -21.45 1.62
N PRO A 220 -14.04 -21.80 1.68
CA PRO A 220 -14.78 -22.12 0.48
C PRO A 220 -14.57 -20.97 -0.52
N GLY A 221 -14.18 -21.33 -1.74
CA GLY A 221 -14.00 -20.36 -2.82
C GLY A 221 -15.28 -19.54 -3.03
N PRO A 222 -15.21 -18.43 -3.78
CA PRO A 222 -16.41 -17.65 -4.07
C PRO A 222 -17.44 -18.58 -4.74
N ASP A 223 -18.64 -18.65 -4.15
CA ASP A 223 -19.83 -19.28 -4.75
C ASP A 223 -20.17 -18.63 -6.10
#